data_AF-A0A1D3RMU7-F1
#
_entry.id   AF-A0A1D3RMU7-F1
#
_cell.length_a   1.000
_cell.length_b   1.000
_cell.length_c   1.000
_cell.angle_alpha   90.00
_cell.angle_beta   90.00
_cell.angle_gamma   90.00
#
_symmetry.space_group_name_H-M   'P 1'
#
loop_
_entity.id
_entity.type
_entity.pdbx_description
1 polymer ?
#
loop_
_entity_poly.entity_id
_entity_poly.type
_entity_poly.pdbx_seq_one_letter_code
_entity_poly.pdbx_strand_id
1 'polypeptide(L)' 'MAAGETDTQEVKAGISYLLNSQTEEGVWADECHTAPGFPRVFYLKYHGYDKFFPLWALARYRNEQNKT' A
#
# COMPACT_ATOMS: atom_id res chain seq x y z
N MET A 1 -0.23 -0.82 -13.40
CA MET A 1 0.98 -0.32 -12.68
C MET A 1 2.11 -1.33 -12.82
N ALA A 2 3.38 -0.91 -12.78
CA ALA A 2 4.60 -1.70 -13.11
C ALA A 2 4.52 -2.52 -14.41
N ALA A 3 3.69 -3.56 -14.47
CA ALA A 3 3.33 -4.35 -15.65
C ALA A 3 2.28 -3.69 -16.58
N GLY A 4 1.94 -2.41 -16.39
CA GLY A 4 0.97 -1.70 -17.24
C GLY A 4 -0.52 -1.95 -16.93
N GLU A 5 -0.84 -2.83 -15.99
CA GLU A 5 -2.24 -3.22 -15.68
C GLU A 5 -2.93 -2.24 -14.70
N THR A 6 -2.93 -0.94 -14.99
CA THR A 6 -3.49 0.06 -14.04
C THR A 6 -5.03 0.04 -14.00
N ASP A 7 -5.69 -0.32 -15.10
CA ASP A 7 -7.14 -0.13 -15.25
C ASP A 7 -8.01 -1.34 -14.85
N THR A 8 -7.39 -2.36 -14.25
CA THR A 8 -8.07 -3.58 -13.81
C THR A 8 -8.95 -3.33 -12.59
N GLN A 9 -9.92 -4.22 -12.36
CA GLN A 9 -10.85 -4.10 -11.23
C GLN A 9 -10.13 -4.28 -9.90
N GLU A 10 -9.11 -5.15 -9.87
CA GLU A 10 -8.29 -5.48 -8.71
C GLU A 10 -7.49 -4.28 -8.24
N VAL A 11 -6.86 -3.54 -9.18
CA VAL A 11 -6.14 -2.31 -8.83
C VAL A 11 -7.10 -1.26 -8.30
N LYS A 12 -8.25 -1.06 -8.95
CA LYS A 12 -9.27 -0.10 -8.48
C LYS A 12 -9.79 -0.45 -7.08
N ALA A 13 -10.03 -1.73 -6.80
CA ALA A 13 -10.45 -2.21 -5.49
C ALA A 13 -9.36 -1.96 -4.42
N GLY A 14 -8.10 -2.25 -4.73
CA GLY A 14 -6.97 -1.98 -3.83
C GLY A 14 -6.81 -0.48 -3.53
N ILE A 15 -6.93 0.39 -4.54
CA ILE A 15 -6.88 1.85 -4.36
C ILE A 15 -8.06 2.33 -3.50
N SER A 16 -9.27 1.82 -3.76
CA SER A 16 -10.45 2.15 -2.95
C SER A 16 -10.29 1.72 -1.49
N TYR A 17 -9.73 0.53 -1.24
CA TYR A 17 -9.42 0.07 0.10
C TYR A 17 -8.46 1.03 0.82
N LEU A 18 -7.37 1.44 0.16
CA LEU A 18 -6.41 2.38 0.76
C LEU A 18 -7.06 3.73 1.08
N LEU A 19 -7.85 4.31 0.18
CA LEU A 19 -8.55 5.57 0.44
C LEU A 19 -9.54 5.49 1.61
N ASN A 20 -10.23 4.34 1.76
CA ASN A 20 -11.24 4.14 2.79
C ASN A 20 -10.68 3.67 4.15
N SER A 21 -9.40 3.28 4.20
CA SER A 21 -8.74 2.78 5.42
C SER A 21 -7.71 3.74 6.00
N GLN A 22 -7.52 4.92 5.38
CA GLN A 22 -6.66 5.96 5.93
C GLN A 22 -7.26 6.51 7.23
N THR A 23 -6.43 6.66 8.26
CA THR A 23 -6.83 7.21 9.55
C THR A 23 -6.98 8.72 9.49
N GLU A 24 -7.55 9.32 10.54
CA GLU A 24 -7.73 10.78 10.63
C GLU A 24 -6.40 11.56 10.64
N GLU A 25 -5.31 10.91 11.06
CA GLU A 25 -3.94 11.46 11.03
C GLU A 25 -3.32 11.44 9.62
N GLY A 26 -4.03 10.92 8.61
CA GLY A 26 -3.57 10.88 7.23
C GLY A 26 -2.56 9.77 6.93
N VAL A 27 -2.49 8.74 7.77
CA VAL A 27 -1.64 7.55 7.58
C VAL A 27 -2.46 6.27 7.63
N TRP A 28 -1.84 5.11 7.44
CA TRP A 28 -2.46 3.82 7.72
C TRP A 28 -1.81 3.19 8.94
N ALA A 29 -2.55 2.29 9.59
CA ALA A 29 -2.07 1.48 10.67
C ALA A 29 -2.29 0.00 10.31
N ASP A 30 -1.24 -0.79 10.37
CA ASP A 30 -1.32 -2.24 10.30
C ASP A 30 -0.67 -2.80 11.56
N GLU A 31 -1.39 -3.61 12.33
CA GLU A 31 -0.86 -4.22 13.55
C GLU A 31 0.10 -5.39 13.27
N CYS A 32 0.04 -5.96 12.05
CA CYS A 32 0.81 -7.12 11.66
C CYS A 32 2.32 -6.86 11.55
N HIS A 33 3.09 -7.94 11.60
CA HIS A 33 4.51 -7.93 11.24
C HIS A 33 4.65 -7.89 9.72
N THR A 34 5.61 -7.12 9.22
CA THR A 34 5.78 -6.86 7.78
C THR A 34 6.98 -7.55 7.17
N ALA A 35 7.83 -8.19 7.98
CA ALA A 35 8.99 -8.93 7.49
C ALA A 35 9.37 -10.11 8.39
N PRO A 36 9.94 -11.19 7.82
CA PRO A 36 10.66 -12.17 8.61
C PRO A 36 12.00 -11.58 9.07
N GLY A 37 12.35 -11.77 10.33
CA GLY A 37 13.75 -11.65 10.77
C GLY A 37 14.45 -13.00 10.64
N PHE A 38 13.89 -14.02 11.30
CA PHE A 38 14.21 -15.43 11.08
C PHE A 38 12.92 -16.18 10.76
N PRO A 39 12.73 -16.68 9.53
CA PRO A 39 11.47 -17.31 9.13
C PRO A 39 10.99 -18.35 10.13
N ARG A 40 9.70 -18.28 10.49
CA ARG A 40 8.99 -19.15 11.44
C ARG A 40 9.30 -18.95 12.92
N VAL A 41 10.34 -18.20 13.29
CA VAL A 41 10.74 -18.05 14.71
C VAL A 41 10.92 -16.61 15.16
N PHE A 42 11.01 -15.66 14.23
CA PHE A 42 11.16 -14.24 14.56
C PHE A 42 10.65 -13.35 13.42
N TYR A 43 9.80 -12.38 13.76
CA TYR A 43 9.18 -11.46 12.81
C TYR A 43 9.44 -10.02 13.23
N LEU A 44 9.60 -9.16 12.23
CA LEU A 44 9.87 -7.74 12.38
C LEU A 44 8.67 -6.93 11.89
N LYS A 45 8.46 -5.79 12.55
CA LYS A 45 7.55 -4.76 12.08
C LYS A 45 8.35 -3.54 11.67
N TYR A 46 8.28 -3.20 10.39
CA TYR A 46 8.74 -1.91 9.91
C TYR A 46 7.63 -0.88 10.05
N HIS A 47 7.67 -0.07 11.11
CA HIS A 47 6.67 0.96 11.44
C HIS A 47 6.51 2.11 10.43
N GLY A 48 7.30 2.10 9.36
CA GLY A 48 7.14 3.02 8.23
C GLY A 48 6.36 2.41 7.07
N TYR A 49 6.19 1.09 7.01
CA TYR A 49 5.63 0.42 5.83
C TYR A 49 4.15 0.76 5.63
N ASP A 50 3.39 0.79 6.71
CA ASP A 50 1.99 1.23 6.74
C ASP A 50 1.83 2.71 6.36
N LYS A 51 2.87 3.53 6.46
CA LYS A 51 2.82 4.95 6.06
C LYS A 51 3.26 5.16 4.61
N PHE A 52 4.43 4.62 4.27
CA PHE A 52 5.12 4.96 3.03
C PHE A 52 4.56 4.20 1.82
N PHE A 53 4.24 2.91 1.96
CA PHE A 53 3.81 2.11 0.80
C PHE A 53 2.42 2.47 0.31
N PRO A 54 1.40 2.65 1.17
CA PRO A 54 0.08 3.12 0.72
C PRO A 54 0.15 4.48 0.01
N LEU A 55 0.86 5.44 0.59
CA LEU A 55 1.05 6.76 -0.01
C LEU A 55 1.72 6.66 -1.38
N TRP A 56 2.79 5.86 -1.49
CA TRP A 56 3.51 5.66 -2.74
C TRP A 56 2.64 4.98 -3.81
N ALA A 57 1.84 3.97 -3.42
CA ALA A 57 0.92 3.28 -4.32
C ALA A 57 -0.15 4.23 -4.87
N LEU A 58 -0.77 5.06 -4.02
CA LEU A 58 -1.75 6.06 -4.43
C LEU A 58 -1.13 7.12 -5.36
N ALA A 59 0.04 7.64 -5.00
CA ALA A 59 0.74 8.63 -5.83
C ALA A 59 1.09 8.06 -7.21
N ARG A 60 1.57 6.81 -7.24
CA ARG A 60 1.89 6.14 -8.49
C ARG A 60 0.62 5.89 -9.32
N TYR A 61 -0.46 5.41 -8.72
CA TYR A 61 -1.73 5.18 -9.43
C TYR A 61 -2.25 6.47 -10.09
N ARG A 62 -2.29 7.58 -9.33
CA ARG A 62 -2.64 8.90 -9.87
C ARG A 62 -1.74 9.29 -11.06
N ASN A 63 -0.43 9.10 -10.92
CA ASN A 63 0.50 9.47 -11.97
C ASN A 63 0.35 8.59 -13.23
N GLU A 64 0.03 7.30 -13.10
CA GLU A 64 -0.23 6.44 -14.26
C GLU A 64 -1.57 6.81 -14.94
N GLN A 65 -2.60 7.18 -14.17
CA GLN A 65 -3.88 7.66 -14.74
C GLN A 65 -3.71 8.96 -15.52
N ASN A 66 -2.83 9.85 -15.08
CA ASN A 66 -2.57 11.13 -15.75
C ASN A 66 -1.69 11.04 -17.01
N LYS A 67 -1.09 9.87 -17.29
CA LYS A 67 -0.29 9.65 -18.51
C LYS A 67 -1.15 9.30 -19.73
N THR A 68 -2.38 8.85 -19.48
CA THR A 68 -3.37 8.46 -20.49
C THR A 68 -4.32 9.62 -20.73
#